data_AF-A0A2N2BL01-F1
#
_entry.id   AF-A0A2N2BL01-F1
#
_cell.length_a   1.000
_cell.length_b   1.000
_cell.length_c   1.000
_cell.angle_alpha   90.00
_cell.angle_beta   90.00
_cell.angle_gamma   90.00
#
_symmetry.space_group_name_H-M   'P 1'
#
loop_
_entity.id
_entity.type
_entity.pdbx_description
1 polymer ?
#
loop_
_entity_poly.entity_id
_entity_poly.type
_entity_poly.pdbx_seq_one_letter_code
_entity_poly.pdbx_strand_id
1 'polypeptide(L)'
;MSKNLVNLNVNPCKMCMPMGTANAFYGIQKCMNILHGSQGCSTYIRRHMATHYNEPVDIASSSLTEEGTVYGGEKNLIIGLENLIKLYQPEVIGVSTTCLAETIGEDIEFIIKNFYASHPDETVKIIPVKSAGYGGTQFEGFTRALRAIVSHVEMDPTKHDKINIVTTMISPADTRYLKDVLDQFGLEYILLPDLSENLDGVHQSSYYRLPMHGTPISEIQKMAGARATIEISDTIKPDESPGVYLYENHGVPYKRLNLPMGLRDTDALMELLSELSKKAIPEKIIKARGRYLDGMVDSHKYNALGRIAIFGEPDFVVSAVRLCCENGVMPVIAATGSNCPQLKEKIATELSKLADVLFVDNYVILNDVDFETIEEEALRLGAKLMLGNSDGRRIEEKHGIPLIRCAFPIHDRIGGQRVRTLGYEGSQVLLDQITNTILKAVEGGFRETLYNTYYNEGPKSK
;
A
#
# COMPACT_ATOMS: atom_id res chain seq x y z
N MET A 1 13.31 -32.69 -9.72
CA MET A 1 12.81 -33.42 -8.53
C MET A 1 11.29 -33.30 -8.52
N SER A 2 10.56 -34.38 -8.79
CA SER A 2 9.10 -34.37 -8.72
C SER A 2 8.67 -34.48 -7.25
N LYS A 3 8.27 -33.36 -6.64
CA LYS A 3 7.36 -33.44 -5.50
C LYS A 3 6.03 -32.89 -5.98
N ASN A 4 5.02 -33.76 -6.06
CA ASN A 4 3.60 -33.40 -6.17
C ASN A 4 3.19 -32.72 -4.85
N LEU A 5 3.59 -31.47 -4.65
CA LEU A 5 3.13 -30.65 -3.54
C LEU A 5 1.89 -29.91 -4.05
N VAL A 6 0.73 -30.32 -3.57
CA VAL A 6 -0.55 -29.80 -4.07
C VAL A 6 -0.85 -28.38 -3.56
N ASN A 7 -0.15 -27.91 -2.52
CA ASN A 7 -0.32 -26.60 -1.87
C ASN A 7 1.02 -26.10 -1.29
N LEU A 8 2.06 -25.95 -2.11
CA LEU A 8 3.30 -25.28 -1.71
C LEU A 8 3.21 -23.80 -2.10
N ASN A 9 3.66 -22.91 -1.22
CA ASN A 9 3.89 -21.50 -1.54
C ASN A 9 5.39 -21.22 -1.35
N VAL A 10 6.05 -20.76 -2.40
CA VAL A 10 7.48 -20.48 -2.43
C VAL A 10 7.71 -18.99 -2.61
N ASN A 11 8.30 -18.38 -1.59
CA ASN A 11 8.53 -16.93 -1.53
C ASN A 11 7.22 -16.16 -1.75
N PRO A 12 6.34 -16.12 -0.73
CA PRO A 12 5.03 -15.50 -0.87
C PRO A 12 5.11 -14.04 -1.34
N CYS A 13 4.22 -13.62 -2.24
CA CYS A 13 4.09 -12.22 -2.66
C CYS A 13 3.20 -11.41 -1.68
N LYS A 14 3.24 -11.75 -0.39
CA LYS A 14 2.38 -11.19 0.66
C LYS A 14 3.02 -11.26 2.04
N MET A 15 2.53 -10.42 2.93
CA MET A 15 2.79 -10.42 4.36
C MET A 15 1.47 -10.60 5.13
N CYS A 16 1.53 -10.78 6.45
CA CYS A 16 0.35 -11.04 7.27
C CYS A 16 -0.43 -9.76 7.62
N MET A 17 -1.72 -9.90 7.94
CA MET A 17 -2.61 -8.78 8.30
C MET A 17 -2.07 -7.84 9.40
N PRO A 18 -1.42 -8.30 10.50
CA PRO A 18 -0.95 -7.39 11.55
C PRO A 18 0.12 -6.39 11.07
N MET A 19 0.81 -6.66 9.96
CA MET A 19 1.70 -5.69 9.32
C MET A 19 0.90 -4.50 8.77
N GLY A 20 -0.22 -4.80 8.10
CA GLY A 20 -1.12 -3.78 7.55
C GLY A 20 -1.80 -2.96 8.63
N THR A 21 -2.25 -3.61 9.71
CA THR A 21 -2.88 -2.89 10.82
C THR A 21 -1.90 -1.92 11.49
N ALA A 22 -0.69 -2.38 11.78
CA ALA A 22 0.36 -1.53 12.35
C ALA A 22 0.61 -0.31 11.46
N ASN A 23 0.77 -0.52 10.15
CA ASN A 23 0.99 0.55 9.19
C ASN A 23 -0.14 1.59 9.17
N ALA A 24 -1.41 1.16 9.16
CA ALA A 24 -2.56 2.07 9.21
C ALA A 24 -2.56 2.95 10.48
N PHE A 25 -2.30 2.35 11.65
CA PHE A 25 -2.25 3.09 12.92
C PHE A 25 -1.05 4.04 13.03
N TYR A 26 0.02 3.83 12.27
CA TYR A 26 1.13 4.78 12.20
C TYR A 26 0.72 6.13 11.60
N GLY A 27 -0.40 6.21 10.90
CA GLY A 27 -0.91 7.49 10.41
C GLY A 27 -1.86 8.20 11.38
N ILE A 28 -1.94 7.75 12.64
CA ILE A 28 -2.76 8.33 13.70
C ILE A 28 -1.87 9.01 14.73
N GLN A 29 -2.23 10.24 15.12
CA GLN A 29 -1.45 11.02 16.08
C GLN A 29 -1.50 10.41 17.48
N LYS A 30 -0.33 10.37 18.13
CA LYS A 30 -0.08 9.82 19.47
C LYS A 30 -0.65 8.42 19.65
N CYS A 31 -0.60 7.62 18.60
CA CYS A 31 -1.09 6.24 18.60
C CYS A 31 0.01 5.26 18.99
N MET A 32 -0.29 4.35 19.92
CA MET A 32 0.56 3.20 20.21
C MET A 32 -0.07 1.93 19.65
N ASN A 33 0.75 1.09 19.00
CA ASN A 33 0.31 -0.20 18.51
C ASN A 33 0.65 -1.30 19.50
N ILE A 34 -0.32 -2.17 19.82
CA ILE A 34 -0.07 -3.41 20.57
C ILE A 34 -0.59 -4.61 19.77
N LEU A 35 0.28 -5.61 19.60
CA LEU A 35 -0.11 -6.92 19.10
C LEU A 35 -0.48 -7.82 20.27
N HIS A 36 -1.77 -8.10 20.40
CA HIS A 36 -2.26 -9.08 21.35
C HIS A 36 -1.89 -10.50 20.88
N GLY A 37 -0.96 -11.13 21.59
CA GLY A 37 -0.46 -12.46 21.26
C GLY A 37 1.04 -12.64 21.47
N SER A 38 1.67 -13.43 20.59
CA SER A 38 3.09 -13.76 20.71
C SER A 38 4.00 -12.56 20.42
N GLN A 39 4.99 -12.35 21.29
CA GLN A 39 5.98 -11.27 21.15
C GLN A 39 6.80 -11.33 19.84
N GLY A 40 6.96 -12.53 19.25
CA GLY A 40 7.70 -12.70 18.01
C GLY A 40 7.11 -11.87 16.87
N CYS A 41 5.78 -11.82 16.75
CA CYS A 41 5.10 -11.05 15.72
C CYS A 41 5.45 -9.56 15.81
N SER A 42 5.41 -8.97 17.02
CA SER A 42 5.75 -7.55 17.22
C SER A 42 7.18 -7.22 16.78
N THR A 43 8.13 -8.10 17.09
CA THR A 43 9.55 -7.89 16.74
C THR A 43 9.79 -7.96 15.23
N TYR A 44 9.21 -8.96 14.55
CA TYR A 44 9.37 -9.11 13.10
C TYR A 44 8.72 -7.98 12.31
N ILE A 45 7.48 -7.61 12.66
CA ILE A 45 6.75 -6.53 11.98
C ILE A 45 7.49 -5.20 12.19
N ARG A 46 7.90 -4.90 13.42
CA ARG A 46 8.73 -3.73 13.72
C ARG A 46 9.97 -3.69 12.84
N ARG A 47 10.76 -4.78 12.81
CA ARG A 47 12.00 -4.82 12.04
C ARG A 47 11.73 -4.62 10.55
N HIS A 48 10.70 -5.27 10.02
CA HIS A 48 10.35 -5.24 8.61
C HIS A 48 9.88 -3.85 8.14
N MET A 49 9.09 -3.15 8.95
CA MET A 49 8.70 -1.77 8.68
C MET A 49 9.90 -0.83 8.83
N ALA A 50 10.68 -0.96 9.90
CA ALA A 50 11.86 -0.11 10.14
C ALA A 50 12.90 -0.23 9.02
N THR A 51 13.10 -1.41 8.43
CA THR A 51 14.02 -1.57 7.29
C THR A 51 13.48 -0.99 5.98
N HIS A 52 12.16 -0.88 5.82
CA HIS A 52 11.55 -0.25 4.65
C HIS A 52 11.53 1.27 4.73
N TYR A 53 11.06 1.78 5.87
CA TYR A 53 10.94 3.22 6.10
C TYR A 53 12.27 3.85 6.52
N ASN A 54 13.25 3.05 6.97
CA ASN A 54 14.48 3.53 7.60
C ASN A 54 14.22 4.44 8.82
N GLU A 55 13.08 4.25 9.48
CA GLU A 55 12.62 5.02 10.64
C GLU A 55 12.43 4.09 11.86
N PRO A 56 12.48 4.63 13.10
CA PRO A 56 12.06 3.91 14.29
C PRO A 56 10.58 3.52 14.22
N VAL A 57 10.30 2.26 14.53
CA VAL A 57 8.94 1.72 14.57
C VAL A 57 8.75 1.03 15.92
N ASP A 58 7.98 1.62 16.82
CA ASP A 58 7.57 1.00 18.09
C ASP A 58 6.24 0.24 17.92
N ILE A 59 6.26 -1.04 18.30
CA ILE A 59 5.09 -1.95 18.35
C ILE A 59 5.21 -2.78 19.62
N ALA A 60 4.22 -2.69 20.48
CA ALA A 60 4.14 -3.44 21.72
C ALA A 60 3.54 -4.84 21.51
N SER A 61 3.66 -5.65 22.55
CA SER A 61 3.12 -7.01 22.61
C SER A 61 2.53 -7.25 23.98
N SER A 62 1.38 -7.91 24.05
CA SER A 62 0.85 -8.42 25.33
C SER A 62 1.61 -9.67 25.82
N SER A 63 2.44 -10.26 24.96
CA SER A 63 3.40 -11.32 25.29
C SER A 63 2.74 -12.57 25.88
N LEU A 64 1.82 -13.16 25.11
CA LEU A 64 1.21 -14.45 25.45
C LEU A 64 2.27 -15.54 25.39
N THR A 65 2.30 -16.34 26.46
CA THR A 65 3.11 -17.56 26.59
C THR A 65 2.20 -18.79 26.49
N GLU A 66 2.78 -19.99 26.64
CA GLU A 66 2.02 -21.25 26.64
C GLU A 66 0.92 -21.30 27.71
N GLU A 67 1.14 -20.66 28.87
CA GLU A 67 0.13 -20.52 29.92
C GLU A 67 -1.10 -19.74 29.41
N GLY A 68 -0.88 -18.65 28.66
CA GLY A 68 -1.95 -17.87 28.04
C GLY A 68 -2.72 -18.63 26.96
N THR A 69 -2.12 -19.66 26.35
CA THR A 69 -2.83 -20.56 25.43
C THR A 69 -3.85 -21.45 26.16
N VAL A 70 -3.64 -21.75 27.44
CA VAL A 70 -4.53 -22.60 28.24
C VAL A 70 -5.64 -21.78 28.90
N TYR A 71 -5.28 -20.64 29.48
CA TYR A 71 -6.19 -19.84 30.33
C TYR A 71 -6.73 -18.58 29.65
N GLY A 72 -6.27 -18.26 28.45
CA GLY A 72 -6.56 -17.02 27.75
C GLY A 72 -5.56 -15.90 28.06
N GLY A 73 -5.58 -14.86 27.24
CA GLY A 73 -4.68 -13.72 27.23
C GLY A 73 -5.23 -12.46 27.88
N GLU A 74 -6.44 -12.48 28.46
CA GLU A 74 -7.09 -11.30 29.04
C GLU A 74 -6.19 -10.53 30.00
N LYS A 75 -5.61 -11.22 31.00
CA LYS A 75 -4.69 -10.61 31.97
C LYS A 75 -3.46 -9.99 31.30
N ASN A 76 -2.93 -10.65 30.27
CA ASN A 76 -1.78 -10.15 29.51
C ASN A 76 -2.11 -8.85 28.76
N LEU A 77 -3.30 -8.78 28.15
CA LEU A 77 -3.72 -7.57 27.44
C LEU A 77 -3.97 -6.42 28.40
N ILE A 78 -4.69 -6.65 29.51
CA ILE A 78 -4.96 -5.63 30.53
C ILE A 78 -3.65 -5.06 31.08
N ILE A 79 -2.72 -5.91 31.52
CA ILE A 79 -1.40 -5.46 32.02
C ILE A 79 -0.61 -4.75 30.90
N GLY A 80 -0.72 -5.22 29.66
CA GLY A 80 -0.11 -4.57 28.51
C GLY A 80 -0.61 -3.13 28.32
N LEU A 81 -1.93 -2.94 28.36
CA LEU A 81 -2.59 -1.63 28.23
C LEU A 81 -2.18 -0.69 29.37
N GLU A 82 -2.24 -1.14 30.62
CA GLU A 82 -1.82 -0.37 31.80
C GLU A 82 -0.37 0.13 31.66
N ASN A 83 0.54 -0.76 31.25
CA ASN A 83 1.94 -0.42 31.06
C ASN A 83 2.14 0.60 29.91
N LEU A 84 1.42 0.44 28.80
CA LEU A 84 1.50 1.38 27.69
C LEU A 84 1.02 2.77 28.06
N ILE A 85 -0.13 2.85 28.73
CA ILE A 85 -0.70 4.11 29.20
C ILE A 85 0.28 4.81 30.15
N LYS A 86 0.81 4.07 31.13
CA LYS A 86 1.75 4.60 32.12
C LYS A 86 3.07 5.08 31.50
N LEU A 87 3.61 4.36 30.53
CA LEU A 87 4.96 4.61 29.98
C LEU A 87 4.97 5.61 28.83
N TYR A 88 3.93 5.61 27.99
CA TYR A 88 3.91 6.38 26.74
C TYR A 88 2.84 7.48 26.73
N GLN A 89 1.79 7.37 27.55
CA GLN A 89 0.65 8.30 27.58
C GLN A 89 0.04 8.54 26.17
N PRO A 90 -0.31 7.48 25.42
CA PRO A 90 -0.91 7.64 24.10
C PRO A 90 -2.35 8.16 24.20
N GLU A 91 -2.81 8.84 23.15
CA GLU A 91 -4.23 9.21 23.02
C GLU A 91 -5.05 8.06 22.40
N VAL A 92 -4.39 7.22 21.59
CA VAL A 92 -5.00 6.08 20.90
C VAL A 92 -4.13 4.84 21.09
N ILE A 93 -4.76 3.68 21.33
CA ILE A 93 -4.09 2.37 21.29
C ILE A 93 -4.79 1.48 20.27
N GLY A 94 -4.07 1.13 19.20
CA GLY A 94 -4.51 0.11 18.26
C GLY A 94 -4.19 -1.29 18.79
N VAL A 95 -5.21 -2.08 19.11
CA VAL A 95 -5.07 -3.47 19.59
C VAL A 95 -5.33 -4.41 18.42
N SER A 96 -4.25 -4.90 17.80
CA SER A 96 -4.34 -5.89 16.72
C SER A 96 -4.02 -7.29 17.26
N THR A 97 -4.54 -8.35 16.66
CA THR A 97 -4.31 -9.73 17.12
C THR A 97 -3.30 -10.48 16.28
N THR A 98 -2.51 -11.35 16.92
CA THR A 98 -1.68 -12.34 16.21
C THR A 98 -2.49 -13.61 15.91
N CYS A 99 -1.94 -14.52 15.09
CA CYS A 99 -2.56 -15.83 14.83
C CYS A 99 -2.84 -16.61 16.12
N LEU A 100 -1.98 -16.52 17.15
CA LEU A 100 -2.18 -17.24 18.40
C LEU A 100 -3.47 -16.83 19.10
N ALA A 101 -3.66 -15.52 19.28
CA ALA A 101 -4.84 -14.97 19.96
C ALA A 101 -6.13 -15.29 19.20
N GLU A 102 -6.10 -15.23 17.87
CA GLU A 102 -7.26 -15.56 17.02
C GLU A 102 -7.57 -17.07 17.05
N THR A 103 -6.56 -17.94 17.04
CA THR A 103 -6.76 -19.39 17.07
C THR A 103 -7.37 -19.86 18.38
N ILE A 104 -6.95 -19.29 19.52
CA ILE A 104 -7.53 -19.65 20.83
C ILE A 104 -8.88 -18.94 21.09
N GLY A 105 -9.28 -18.02 20.21
CA GLY A 105 -10.58 -17.35 20.27
C GLY A 105 -10.66 -16.20 21.27
N GLU A 106 -9.56 -15.44 21.46
CA GLU A 106 -9.57 -14.26 22.33
C GLU A 106 -10.63 -13.25 21.88
N ASP A 107 -11.49 -12.85 22.81
CA ASP A 107 -12.46 -11.78 22.59
C ASP A 107 -11.86 -10.43 23.04
N ILE A 108 -11.06 -9.83 22.15
CA ILE A 108 -10.39 -8.56 22.44
C ILE A 108 -11.37 -7.42 22.73
N GLU A 109 -12.59 -7.44 22.16
CA GLU A 109 -13.60 -6.41 22.43
C GLU A 109 -14.11 -6.53 23.86
N PHE A 110 -14.41 -7.76 24.30
CA PHE A 110 -14.79 -8.02 25.68
C PHE A 110 -13.68 -7.68 26.67
N ILE A 111 -12.43 -8.03 26.36
CA ILE A 111 -11.27 -7.71 27.21
C ILE A 111 -11.09 -6.20 27.35
N ILE A 112 -11.20 -5.44 26.25
CA ILE A 112 -11.12 -3.97 26.28
C ILE A 112 -12.28 -3.38 27.09
N LYS A 113 -13.48 -3.95 26.98
CA LYS A 113 -14.61 -3.54 27.81
C LYS A 113 -14.34 -3.76 29.31
N ASN A 114 -13.75 -4.90 29.68
CA ASN A 114 -13.35 -5.17 31.07
C ASN A 114 -12.23 -4.23 31.54
N PHE A 115 -11.30 -3.89 30.66
CA PHE A 115 -10.28 -2.87 30.94
C PHE A 115 -10.93 -1.53 31.31
N TYR A 116 -11.83 -0.99 30.50
CA TYR A 116 -12.53 0.26 30.84
C TYR A 116 -13.38 0.14 32.12
N ALA A 117 -14.02 -1.00 32.36
CA ALA A 117 -14.81 -1.22 33.59
C ALA A 117 -13.95 -1.21 34.86
N SER A 118 -12.70 -1.68 34.78
CA SER A 118 -11.72 -1.66 35.87
C SER A 118 -10.95 -0.34 35.98
N HIS A 119 -10.95 0.46 34.92
CA HIS A 119 -10.22 1.72 34.80
C HIS A 119 -11.14 2.85 34.30
N PRO A 120 -12.16 3.25 35.07
CA PRO A 120 -13.20 4.20 34.61
C PRO A 120 -12.68 5.62 34.34
N ASP A 121 -11.53 5.98 34.92
CA ASP A 121 -10.90 7.30 34.73
C ASP A 121 -10.01 7.36 33.48
N GLU A 122 -9.75 6.23 32.81
CA GLU A 122 -8.90 6.18 31.62
C GLU A 122 -9.65 6.70 30.39
N THR A 123 -9.02 7.64 29.68
CA THR A 123 -9.61 8.34 28.53
C THR A 123 -8.98 7.95 27.20
N VAL A 124 -7.93 7.12 27.22
CA VAL A 124 -7.28 6.62 26.00
C VAL A 124 -8.29 5.88 25.13
N LYS A 125 -8.28 6.13 23.82
CA LYS A 125 -9.14 5.39 22.90
C LYS A 125 -8.49 4.08 22.50
N ILE A 126 -9.12 2.96 22.81
CA ILE A 126 -8.63 1.63 22.44
C ILE A 126 -9.46 1.09 21.28
N ILE A 127 -8.79 0.73 20.18
CA ILE A 127 -9.43 0.30 18.92
C ILE A 127 -9.02 -1.16 18.63
N PRO A 128 -9.94 -2.13 18.78
CA PRO A 128 -9.67 -3.53 18.46
C PRO A 128 -9.71 -3.78 16.96
N VAL A 129 -8.75 -4.57 16.47
CA VAL A 129 -8.69 -5.03 15.07
C VAL A 129 -8.33 -6.51 15.04
N LYS A 130 -9.26 -7.34 14.56
CA LYS A 130 -9.01 -8.76 14.34
C LYS A 130 -8.14 -8.95 13.10
N SER A 131 -6.92 -9.47 13.30
CA SER A 131 -5.88 -9.50 12.28
C SER A 131 -5.12 -10.83 12.24
N ALA A 132 -5.82 -11.96 12.32
CA ALA A 132 -5.22 -13.28 12.15
C ALA A 132 -4.29 -13.34 10.92
N GLY A 133 -3.04 -13.81 11.06
CA GLY A 133 -2.10 -13.84 9.94
C GLY A 133 -2.51 -14.77 8.78
N TYR A 134 -3.49 -15.65 8.99
CA TYR A 134 -4.08 -16.52 7.98
C TYR A 134 -5.40 -15.98 7.37
N GLY A 135 -5.94 -14.87 7.87
CA GLY A 135 -7.25 -14.34 7.43
C GLY A 135 -7.19 -13.35 6.26
N GLY A 136 -6.00 -13.06 5.75
CA GLY A 136 -5.76 -12.08 4.69
C GLY A 136 -4.28 -11.70 4.63
N THR A 137 -3.98 -10.66 3.87
CA THR A 137 -2.63 -10.10 3.70
C THR A 137 -2.48 -8.76 4.41
N GLN A 138 -1.32 -8.12 4.32
CA GLN A 138 -1.12 -6.76 4.80
C GLN A 138 -2.12 -5.77 4.18
N PHE A 139 -2.61 -6.03 2.96
CA PHE A 139 -3.63 -5.18 2.33
C PHE A 139 -4.95 -5.20 3.12
N GLU A 140 -5.52 -6.39 3.36
CA GLU A 140 -6.76 -6.52 4.14
C GLU A 140 -6.57 -6.09 5.60
N GLY A 141 -5.37 -6.31 6.17
CA GLY A 141 -5.05 -5.81 7.50
C GLY A 141 -5.12 -4.28 7.58
N PHE A 142 -4.59 -3.59 6.57
CA PHE A 142 -4.60 -2.14 6.50
C PHE A 142 -6.03 -1.60 6.36
N THR A 143 -6.82 -2.13 5.42
CA THR A 143 -8.21 -1.70 5.18
C THR A 143 -9.11 -1.97 6.39
N ARG A 144 -8.99 -3.13 7.04
CA ARG A 144 -9.70 -3.47 8.28
C ARG A 144 -9.36 -2.53 9.42
N ALA A 145 -8.10 -2.14 9.56
CA ALA A 145 -7.72 -1.17 10.58
C ALA A 145 -8.39 0.20 10.33
N LEU A 146 -8.42 0.68 9.09
CA LEU A 146 -9.13 1.93 8.77
C LEU A 146 -10.63 1.83 9.04
N ARG A 147 -11.26 0.71 8.68
CA ARG A 147 -12.67 0.45 9.00
C ARG A 147 -12.90 0.44 10.51
N ALA A 148 -12.04 -0.24 11.27
CA ALA A 148 -12.14 -0.31 12.71
C ALA A 148 -11.94 1.06 13.38
N ILE A 149 -11.06 1.90 12.85
CA ILE A 149 -10.87 3.27 13.32
C ILE A 149 -12.17 4.05 13.22
N VAL A 150 -12.79 4.09 12.03
CA VAL A 150 -14.04 4.84 11.86
C VAL A 150 -15.23 4.21 12.60
N SER A 151 -15.22 2.89 12.83
CA SER A 151 -16.33 2.23 13.51
C SER A 151 -16.28 2.27 15.03
N HIS A 152 -15.10 2.48 15.62
CA HIS A 152 -14.93 2.52 17.07
C HIS A 152 -14.81 3.93 17.62
N VAL A 153 -14.33 4.90 16.84
CA VAL A 153 -14.25 6.31 17.28
C VAL A 153 -15.65 6.90 17.42
N GLU A 154 -15.88 7.62 18.52
CA GLU A 154 -17.13 8.33 18.81
C GLU A 154 -17.33 9.48 17.82
N MET A 155 -18.15 9.25 16.79
CA MET A 155 -18.37 10.19 15.71
C MET A 155 -19.20 11.41 16.12
N ASP A 156 -18.76 12.59 15.69
CA ASP A 156 -19.50 13.85 15.73
C ASP A 156 -20.16 14.09 14.35
N PRO A 157 -21.50 13.95 14.24
CA PRO A 157 -22.21 14.14 12.98
C PRO A 157 -22.43 15.62 12.61
N THR A 158 -21.93 16.57 13.41
CA THR A 158 -22.07 18.01 13.16
C THR A 158 -21.51 18.37 11.79
N LYS A 159 -22.37 18.87 10.91
CA LYS A 159 -22.00 19.16 9.53
C LYS A 159 -20.99 20.30 9.42
N HIS A 160 -20.00 20.13 8.55
CA HIS A 160 -18.96 21.11 8.27
C HIS A 160 -18.46 21.02 6.82
N ASP A 161 -17.65 21.98 6.38
CA ASP A 161 -17.23 22.11 4.98
C ASP A 161 -16.03 21.24 4.56
N LYS A 162 -15.38 20.54 5.51
CA LYS A 162 -14.29 19.61 5.19
C LYS A 162 -14.78 18.39 4.39
N ILE A 163 -13.88 17.80 3.63
CA ILE A 163 -14.04 16.49 3.00
C ILE A 163 -13.15 15.44 3.69
N ASN A 164 -13.56 14.18 3.65
CA ASN A 164 -12.71 13.08 4.09
C ASN A 164 -11.91 12.55 2.91
N ILE A 165 -10.65 12.23 3.14
CA ILE A 165 -9.78 11.54 2.20
C ILE A 165 -9.32 10.26 2.89
N VAL A 166 -9.68 9.12 2.33
CA VAL A 166 -9.26 7.81 2.83
C VAL A 166 -8.37 7.18 1.78
N THR A 167 -7.15 6.75 2.14
CA THR A 167 -6.23 6.13 1.18
C THR A 167 -5.93 4.70 1.58
N THR A 168 -5.66 3.85 0.59
CA THR A 168 -4.92 2.60 0.83
C THR A 168 -3.46 2.89 1.26
N MET A 169 -2.65 1.85 1.41
CA MET A 169 -1.24 1.99 1.76
C MET A 169 -0.49 2.70 0.63
N ILE A 170 -0.01 3.91 0.92
CA ILE A 170 0.82 4.73 0.05
C ILE A 170 2.07 5.18 0.80
N SER A 171 3.10 5.63 0.09
CA SER A 171 4.31 6.14 0.74
C SER A 171 4.05 7.47 1.48
N PRO A 172 4.87 7.82 2.49
CA PRO A 172 4.87 9.15 3.07
C PRO A 172 5.04 10.28 2.03
N ALA A 173 5.88 10.09 1.02
CA ALA A 173 6.03 11.07 -0.07
C ALA A 173 4.77 11.24 -0.92
N ASP A 174 4.05 10.15 -1.24
CA ASP A 174 2.77 10.20 -1.93
C ASP A 174 1.68 10.84 -1.05
N THR A 175 1.73 10.60 0.28
CA THR A 175 0.84 11.23 1.26
C THR A 175 1.03 12.76 1.28
N ARG A 176 2.28 13.25 1.31
CA ARG A 176 2.58 14.68 1.23
C ARG A 176 2.14 15.31 -0.09
N TYR A 177 2.30 14.60 -1.19
CA TYR A 177 1.79 15.06 -2.48
C TYR A 177 0.27 15.24 -2.47
N LEU A 178 -0.46 14.28 -1.91
CA LEU A 178 -1.92 14.38 -1.83
C LEU A 178 -2.36 15.60 -1.02
N LYS A 179 -1.67 15.89 0.09
CA LYS A 179 -1.86 17.11 0.90
C LYS A 179 -1.61 18.38 0.07
N ASP A 180 -0.47 18.49 -0.63
CA ASP A 180 -0.15 19.64 -1.51
C ASP A 180 -1.22 19.85 -2.61
N VAL A 181 -1.75 18.77 -3.18
CA VAL A 181 -2.84 18.88 -4.18
C VAL A 181 -4.12 19.43 -3.54
N LEU A 182 -4.54 18.87 -2.40
CA LEU A 182 -5.76 19.32 -1.71
C LEU A 182 -5.66 20.79 -1.29
N ASP A 183 -4.49 21.21 -0.79
CA ASP A 183 -4.17 22.59 -0.41
C ASP A 183 -4.22 23.53 -1.63
N GLN A 184 -3.74 23.12 -2.80
CA GLN A 184 -3.81 23.91 -4.02
C GLN A 184 -5.25 24.14 -4.51
N PHE A 185 -6.17 23.19 -4.28
CA PHE A 185 -7.61 23.40 -4.48
C PHE A 185 -8.24 24.22 -3.34
N GLY A 186 -7.51 24.49 -2.26
CA GLY A 186 -7.99 25.18 -1.06
C GLY A 186 -9.17 24.45 -0.44
N LEU A 187 -9.10 23.11 -0.43
CA LEU A 187 -10.05 22.26 0.26
C LEU A 187 -9.58 22.07 1.70
N GLU A 188 -10.48 22.19 2.66
CA GLU A 188 -10.23 21.67 4.00
C GLU A 188 -10.53 20.17 4.01
N TYR A 189 -9.66 19.38 4.62
CA TYR A 189 -9.79 17.93 4.59
C TYR A 189 -9.38 17.25 5.89
N ILE A 190 -9.89 16.02 6.07
CA ILE A 190 -9.45 15.05 7.07
C ILE A 190 -8.87 13.88 6.29
N LEU A 191 -7.56 13.65 6.41
CA LEU A 191 -6.86 12.55 5.73
C LEU A 191 -6.73 11.36 6.68
N LEU A 192 -7.12 10.15 6.27
CA LEU A 192 -7.05 8.93 7.07
C LEU A 192 -6.52 7.76 6.23
N PRO A 193 -5.36 7.16 6.55
CA PRO A 193 -4.38 7.58 7.56
C PRO A 193 -3.42 8.65 6.99
N ASP A 194 -2.83 9.48 7.85
CA ASP A 194 -1.78 10.43 7.44
C ASP A 194 -0.38 9.92 7.85
N LEU A 195 0.30 9.23 6.92
CA LEU A 195 1.65 8.69 7.10
C LEU A 195 2.77 9.69 6.80
N SER A 196 2.45 10.93 6.42
CA SER A 196 3.41 11.87 5.82
C SER A 196 4.65 12.17 6.66
N GLU A 197 4.50 12.23 7.98
CA GLU A 197 5.58 12.66 8.89
C GLU A 197 6.01 11.55 9.86
N ASN A 198 5.13 10.58 10.18
CA ASN A 198 5.45 9.56 11.18
C ASN A 198 6.40 8.46 10.65
N LEU A 199 6.54 8.33 9.33
CA LEU A 199 7.37 7.31 8.66
C LEU A 199 8.35 7.90 7.63
N ASP A 200 8.50 9.24 7.60
CA ASP A 200 9.51 9.98 6.82
C ASP A 200 9.57 11.44 7.29
N GLY A 201 9.70 11.64 8.60
CA GLY A 201 9.71 12.96 9.23
C GLY A 201 11.05 13.68 9.08
N VAL A 202 11.07 14.96 9.42
CA VAL A 202 12.32 15.74 9.48
C VAL A 202 13.25 15.23 10.59
N HIS A 203 14.56 15.40 10.41
CA HIS A 203 15.53 15.09 11.47
C HIS A 203 15.28 15.96 12.71
N GLN A 204 15.23 15.34 13.88
CA GLN A 204 15.03 15.99 15.17
C GLN A 204 16.13 15.60 16.15
N SER A 205 16.53 16.54 17.02
CA SER A 205 17.52 16.29 18.08
C SER A 205 17.00 15.41 19.22
N SER A 206 15.68 15.27 19.33
CA SER A 206 15.00 14.54 20.39
C SER A 206 14.17 13.43 19.78
N TYR A 207 14.29 12.23 20.35
CA TYR A 207 13.49 11.08 19.96
C TYR A 207 12.16 11.08 20.71
N TYR A 208 11.05 11.10 19.97
CA TYR A 208 9.73 10.89 20.52
C TYR A 208 9.34 9.41 20.37
N ARG A 209 8.82 8.82 21.45
CA ARG A 209 8.45 7.41 21.50
C ARG A 209 7.09 7.10 20.87
N LEU A 210 6.32 8.14 20.55
CA LEU A 210 5.01 8.03 19.91
C LEU A 210 5.03 8.77 18.58
N PRO A 211 4.22 8.35 17.60
CA PRO A 211 3.98 9.12 16.38
C PRO A 211 3.37 10.47 16.76
N MET A 212 4.13 11.56 16.61
CA MET A 212 3.69 12.90 17.05
C MET A 212 2.85 13.64 16.00
N HIS A 213 2.79 13.12 14.78
CA HIS A 213 2.05 13.66 13.65
C HIS A 213 0.97 12.66 13.20
N GLY A 214 0.40 12.85 12.02
CA GLY A 214 -0.71 12.03 11.52
C GLY A 214 -2.07 12.60 11.90
N THR A 215 -3.13 11.82 11.68
CA THR A 215 -4.52 12.25 11.88
C THR A 215 -4.86 12.21 13.37
N PRO A 216 -5.20 13.34 14.01
CA PRO A 216 -5.66 13.32 15.39
C PRO A 216 -7.02 12.66 15.51
N ILE A 217 -7.25 11.95 16.62
CA ILE A 217 -8.56 11.34 16.90
C ILE A 217 -9.70 12.36 16.85
N SER A 218 -9.45 13.59 17.30
CA SER A 218 -10.43 14.69 17.28
C SER A 218 -10.84 15.13 15.87
N GLU A 219 -10.01 14.91 14.85
CA GLU A 219 -10.40 15.12 13.46
C GLU A 219 -11.11 13.89 12.88
N ILE A 220 -10.71 12.68 13.28
CA ILE A 220 -11.40 11.43 12.88
C ILE A 220 -12.86 11.45 13.35
N GLN A 221 -13.14 11.93 14.56
CA GLN A 221 -14.50 12.09 15.09
C GLN A 221 -15.38 12.93 14.15
N LYS A 222 -14.82 13.95 13.51
CA LYS A 222 -15.55 14.86 12.62
C LYS A 222 -15.86 14.26 11.26
N MET A 223 -15.30 13.09 10.90
CA MET A 223 -15.53 12.49 9.59
C MET A 223 -17.02 12.23 9.27
N ALA A 224 -17.86 11.99 10.28
CA ALA A 224 -19.32 11.85 10.11
C ALA A 224 -20.05 13.16 9.73
N GLY A 225 -19.44 14.31 10.02
CA GLY A 225 -19.90 15.64 9.67
C GLY A 225 -19.50 16.12 8.28
N ALA A 226 -18.59 15.41 7.60
CA ALA A 226 -18.02 15.85 6.34
C ALA A 226 -19.03 15.92 5.18
N ARG A 227 -18.72 16.77 4.20
CA ARG A 227 -19.51 16.94 2.97
C ARG A 227 -19.51 15.70 2.09
N ALA A 228 -18.35 15.04 2.00
CA ALA A 228 -18.15 13.85 1.20
C ALA A 228 -16.88 13.11 1.64
N THR A 229 -16.78 11.83 1.27
CA THR A 229 -15.58 11.00 1.43
C THR A 229 -15.03 10.60 0.06
N ILE A 230 -13.77 10.93 -0.22
CA ILE A 230 -13.02 10.38 -1.35
C ILE A 230 -12.21 9.20 -0.81
N GLU A 231 -12.52 7.99 -1.28
CA GLU A 231 -11.80 6.77 -0.89
C GLU A 231 -10.91 6.32 -2.06
N ILE A 232 -9.60 6.51 -1.91
CA ILE A 232 -8.57 6.16 -2.88
C ILE A 232 -8.16 4.70 -2.62
N SER A 233 -9.08 3.81 -2.95
CA SER A 233 -8.93 2.35 -3.00
C SER A 233 -10.16 1.77 -3.70
N ASP A 234 -9.96 1.14 -4.86
CA ASP A 234 -11.05 0.65 -5.71
C ASP A 234 -11.15 -0.90 -5.70
N THR A 235 -10.17 -1.56 -5.09
CA THR A 235 -10.12 -3.01 -4.90
C THR A 235 -10.56 -3.46 -3.51
N ILE A 236 -10.80 -2.52 -2.58
CA ILE A 236 -11.29 -2.78 -1.22
C ILE A 236 -12.70 -3.38 -1.20
N LYS A 237 -12.89 -4.39 -0.34
CA LYS A 237 -14.20 -4.99 -0.13
C LYS A 237 -15.15 -4.00 0.57
N PRO A 238 -16.46 -3.98 0.25
CA PRO A 238 -17.41 -3.05 0.86
C PRO A 238 -17.46 -3.08 2.40
N ASP A 239 -17.34 -4.25 3.01
CA ASP A 239 -17.35 -4.46 4.46
C ASP A 239 -16.08 -3.94 5.16
N GLU A 240 -14.97 -3.85 4.45
CA GLU A 240 -13.70 -3.32 4.94
C GLU A 240 -13.53 -1.82 4.64
N SER A 241 -14.52 -1.16 4.03
CA SER A 241 -14.39 0.21 3.55
C SER A 241 -14.87 1.26 4.57
N PRO A 242 -14.00 2.22 4.93
CA PRO A 242 -14.40 3.40 5.70
C PRO A 242 -15.45 4.27 4.98
N GLY A 243 -15.33 4.44 3.66
CA GLY A 243 -16.29 5.22 2.87
C GLY A 243 -17.71 4.66 2.94
N VAL A 244 -17.84 3.33 2.79
CA VAL A 244 -19.12 2.62 2.96
C VAL A 244 -19.63 2.76 4.40
N TYR A 245 -18.76 2.64 5.40
CA TYR A 245 -19.16 2.81 6.81
C TYR A 245 -19.82 4.15 7.07
N LEU A 246 -19.12 5.23 6.67
CA LEU A 246 -19.54 6.60 6.90
C LEU A 246 -20.82 6.94 6.14
N TYR A 247 -21.02 6.32 4.97
CA TYR A 247 -22.27 6.45 4.23
C TYR A 247 -23.43 5.75 4.95
N GLU A 248 -23.27 4.47 5.28
CA GLU A 248 -24.34 3.65 5.88
C GLU A 248 -24.75 4.14 7.28
N ASN A 249 -23.79 4.60 8.09
CA ASN A 249 -24.01 4.93 9.50
C ASN A 249 -24.20 6.44 9.74
N HIS A 250 -23.65 7.29 8.87
CA HIS A 250 -23.66 8.76 9.06
C HIS A 250 -24.15 9.54 7.83
N GLY A 251 -24.51 8.86 6.73
CA GLY A 251 -25.04 9.50 5.52
C GLY A 251 -24.03 10.35 4.77
N VAL A 252 -22.72 10.17 5.00
CA VAL A 252 -21.68 10.92 4.27
C VAL A 252 -21.53 10.32 2.87
N PRO A 253 -21.86 11.05 1.79
CA PRO A 253 -21.73 10.51 0.44
C PRO A 253 -20.26 10.22 0.14
N TYR A 254 -19.98 9.16 -0.61
CA TYR A 254 -18.61 8.78 -0.92
C TYR A 254 -18.40 8.47 -2.40
N LYS A 255 -17.16 8.65 -2.85
CA LYS A 255 -16.69 8.26 -4.18
C LYS A 255 -15.40 7.47 -4.04
N ARG A 256 -15.36 6.27 -4.63
CA ARG A 256 -14.13 5.49 -4.76
C ARG A 256 -13.38 5.87 -6.03
N LEU A 257 -12.08 6.00 -5.90
CA LEU A 257 -11.13 6.22 -6.99
C LEU A 257 -9.98 5.21 -6.88
N ASN A 258 -9.32 4.94 -8.00
CA ASN A 258 -8.05 4.23 -8.00
C ASN A 258 -6.94 5.14 -7.45
N LEU A 259 -5.76 4.59 -7.16
CA LEU A 259 -4.61 5.43 -6.89
C LEU A 259 -4.39 6.35 -8.10
N PRO A 260 -4.26 7.67 -7.92
CA PRO A 260 -4.13 8.61 -9.03
C PRO A 260 -2.76 8.44 -9.67
N MET A 261 -2.59 7.45 -10.54
CA MET A 261 -1.36 7.11 -11.25
C MET A 261 -1.67 7.00 -12.73
N GLY A 262 -0.75 7.45 -13.58
CA GLY A 262 -1.01 7.63 -15.01
C GLY A 262 -1.90 8.84 -15.28
N LEU A 263 -2.32 8.97 -16.53
CA LEU A 263 -3.12 10.10 -17.01
C LEU A 263 -4.56 10.00 -16.51
N ARG A 264 -5.23 8.87 -16.75
CA ARG A 264 -6.67 8.71 -16.52
C ARG A 264 -7.05 8.83 -15.06
N ASP A 265 -6.38 8.08 -14.19
CA ASP A 265 -6.75 8.04 -12.77
C ASP A 265 -6.32 9.33 -12.06
N THR A 266 -5.27 10.02 -12.54
CA THR A 266 -4.93 11.37 -12.07
C THR A 266 -5.96 12.41 -12.53
N ASP A 267 -6.33 12.41 -13.81
CA ASP A 267 -7.35 13.32 -14.37
C ASP A 267 -8.67 13.18 -13.59
N ALA A 268 -9.12 11.95 -13.32
CA ALA A 268 -10.33 11.67 -12.55
C ALA A 268 -10.30 12.28 -11.13
N LEU A 269 -9.15 12.24 -10.45
CA LEU A 269 -9.00 12.91 -9.16
C LEU A 269 -9.05 14.42 -9.31
N MET A 270 -8.34 15.01 -10.29
CA MET A 270 -8.32 16.46 -10.49
C MET A 270 -9.71 17.01 -10.83
N GLU A 271 -10.48 16.28 -11.65
CA GLU A 271 -11.85 16.62 -12.00
C GLU A 271 -12.76 16.60 -10.77
N LEU A 272 -12.68 15.54 -9.94
CA LEU A 272 -13.46 15.46 -8.72
C LEU A 272 -13.10 16.56 -7.71
N LEU A 273 -11.82 16.87 -7.55
CA LEU A 273 -11.38 17.95 -6.66
C LEU A 273 -11.82 19.32 -7.17
N SER A 274 -11.80 19.52 -8.49
CA SER A 274 -12.33 20.72 -9.14
C SER A 274 -13.83 20.90 -8.90
N GLU A 275 -14.61 19.82 -9.03
CA GLU A 275 -16.04 19.80 -8.73
C GLU A 275 -16.31 20.14 -7.26
N LEU A 276 -15.63 19.45 -6.33
CA LEU A 276 -15.85 19.61 -4.89
C LEU A 276 -15.41 20.98 -4.36
N SER A 277 -14.33 21.54 -4.92
CA SER A 277 -13.83 22.88 -4.56
C SER A 277 -14.57 24.01 -5.28
N LYS A 278 -15.30 23.70 -6.36
CA LYS A 278 -15.88 24.68 -7.30
C LYS A 278 -14.84 25.64 -7.88
N LYS A 279 -13.59 25.20 -7.99
CA LYS A 279 -12.48 25.96 -8.57
C LYS A 279 -11.96 25.24 -9.80
N ALA A 280 -11.45 26.00 -10.77
CA ALA A 280 -10.69 25.42 -11.87
C ALA A 280 -9.44 24.69 -11.37
N ILE A 281 -8.98 23.70 -12.13
CA ILE A 281 -7.73 22.99 -11.86
C ILE A 281 -6.58 24.01 -11.81
N PRO A 282 -5.78 24.07 -10.73
CA PRO A 282 -4.67 25.00 -10.58
C PRO A 282 -3.67 24.97 -11.75
N GLU A 283 -3.12 26.13 -12.12
CA GLU A 283 -2.18 26.25 -13.26
C GLU A 283 -0.93 25.36 -13.10
N LYS A 284 -0.42 25.20 -11.88
CA LYS A 284 0.70 24.29 -11.56
C LYS A 284 0.39 22.86 -12.00
N ILE A 285 -0.82 22.38 -11.72
CA ILE A 285 -1.29 21.03 -12.07
C ILE A 285 -1.50 20.91 -13.58
N ILE A 286 -2.07 21.92 -14.24
CA ILE A 286 -2.23 21.95 -15.71
C ILE A 286 -0.85 21.82 -16.40
N LYS A 287 0.15 22.57 -15.92
CA LYS A 287 1.52 22.49 -16.45
C LYS A 287 2.17 21.13 -16.18
N ALA A 288 1.95 20.55 -14.99
CA ALA A 288 2.44 19.20 -14.68
C ALA A 288 1.81 18.15 -15.62
N ARG A 289 0.50 18.23 -15.87
CA ARG A 289 -0.20 17.39 -16.85
C ARG A 289 0.38 17.55 -18.26
N GLY A 290 0.61 18.80 -18.69
CA GLY A 290 1.21 19.08 -20.01
C GLY A 290 2.60 18.48 -20.18
N ARG A 291 3.45 18.59 -19.15
CA ARG A 291 4.79 17.97 -19.14
C ARG A 291 4.72 16.44 -19.12
N TYR A 292 3.76 15.86 -18.41
CA TYR A 292 3.56 14.42 -18.42
C TYR A 292 3.18 13.93 -19.81
N LEU A 293 2.22 14.58 -20.48
CA LEU A 293 1.84 14.26 -21.86
C LEU A 293 3.02 14.36 -22.84
N ASP A 294 3.86 15.39 -22.69
CA ASP A 294 5.09 15.54 -23.47
C ASP A 294 6.05 14.36 -23.23
N GLY A 295 6.26 13.97 -21.96
CA GLY A 295 7.04 12.79 -21.59
C GLY A 295 6.49 11.46 -22.14
N MET A 296 5.16 11.31 -22.23
CA MET A 296 4.54 10.16 -22.91
C MET A 296 4.90 10.15 -24.40
N VAL A 297 4.87 11.31 -25.07
CA VAL A 297 5.24 11.45 -26.49
C VAL A 297 6.74 11.20 -26.70
N ASP A 298 7.61 11.61 -25.80
CA ASP A 298 9.05 11.38 -25.93
C ASP A 298 9.42 9.89 -25.80
N SER A 299 8.72 9.17 -24.91
CA SER A 299 9.06 7.81 -24.52
C SER A 299 8.30 6.70 -25.28
N HIS A 300 7.18 7.00 -25.94
CA HIS A 300 6.27 5.99 -26.52
C HIS A 300 6.96 4.93 -27.40
N LYS A 301 7.90 5.34 -28.27
CA LYS A 301 8.61 4.44 -29.19
C LYS A 301 9.48 3.40 -28.48
N TYR A 302 10.04 3.76 -27.32
CA TYR A 302 10.85 2.86 -26.52
C TYR A 302 9.95 1.96 -25.67
N ASN A 303 8.89 2.55 -25.11
CA ASN A 303 7.94 1.86 -24.25
C ASN A 303 7.20 0.71 -24.96
N ALA A 304 6.93 0.85 -26.27
CA ALA A 304 6.33 -0.20 -27.10
C ALA A 304 7.13 -1.54 -27.09
N LEU A 305 8.43 -1.47 -26.83
CA LEU A 305 9.32 -2.64 -26.71
C LEU A 305 9.24 -3.31 -25.32
N GLY A 306 8.63 -2.64 -24.35
CA GLY A 306 8.52 -3.12 -22.98
C GLY A 306 7.58 -4.31 -22.84
N ARG A 307 8.04 -5.33 -22.11
CA ARG A 307 7.23 -6.47 -21.65
C ARG A 307 7.43 -6.60 -20.15
N ILE A 308 6.50 -6.09 -19.36
CA ILE A 308 6.70 -5.88 -17.91
C ILE A 308 5.91 -6.88 -17.08
N ALA A 309 6.52 -7.37 -15.99
CA ALA A 309 5.81 -8.08 -14.94
C ALA A 309 5.57 -7.13 -13.75
N ILE A 310 4.32 -6.95 -13.36
CA ILE A 310 3.91 -6.03 -12.30
C ILE A 310 3.37 -6.83 -11.13
N PHE A 311 3.86 -6.56 -9.92
CA PHE A 311 3.40 -7.21 -8.69
C PHE A 311 3.39 -6.29 -7.47
N GLY A 312 2.45 -6.51 -6.57
CA GLY A 312 2.30 -5.76 -5.31
C GLY A 312 0.90 -5.83 -4.74
N GLU A 313 0.54 -4.83 -3.93
CA GLU A 313 -0.82 -4.66 -3.42
C GLU A 313 -1.85 -4.43 -4.55
N PRO A 314 -3.11 -4.88 -4.40
CA PRO A 314 -4.11 -4.82 -5.46
C PRO A 314 -4.30 -3.43 -6.11
N ASP A 315 -4.50 -2.37 -5.32
CA ASP A 315 -4.70 -1.01 -5.85
C ASP A 315 -3.46 -0.49 -6.59
N PHE A 316 -2.26 -0.82 -6.12
CA PHE A 316 -1.00 -0.48 -6.80
C PHE A 316 -0.92 -1.18 -8.15
N VAL A 317 -1.21 -2.49 -8.19
CA VAL A 317 -1.16 -3.28 -9.43
C VAL A 317 -2.14 -2.74 -10.47
N VAL A 318 -3.38 -2.43 -10.08
CA VAL A 318 -4.38 -1.84 -11.00
C VAL A 318 -3.84 -0.56 -11.64
N SER A 319 -3.31 0.34 -10.82
CA SER A 319 -2.91 1.68 -11.26
C SER A 319 -1.60 1.65 -12.05
N ALA A 320 -0.65 0.80 -11.67
CA ALA A 320 0.59 0.58 -12.42
C ALA A 320 0.35 -0.09 -13.77
N VAL A 321 -0.57 -1.04 -13.86
CA VAL A 321 -1.00 -1.65 -15.14
C VAL A 321 -1.59 -0.59 -16.05
N ARG A 322 -2.48 0.27 -15.55
CA ARG A 322 -3.08 1.35 -16.35
C ARG A 322 -2.04 2.34 -16.85
N LEU A 323 -1.11 2.79 -16.00
CA LEU A 323 0.00 3.65 -16.41
C LEU A 323 0.81 3.00 -17.54
N CYS A 324 1.13 1.71 -17.42
CA CYS A 324 1.87 0.99 -18.46
C CYS A 324 1.06 0.91 -19.76
N CYS A 325 -0.23 0.59 -19.67
CA CYS A 325 -1.12 0.50 -20.82
C CYS A 325 -1.25 1.84 -21.57
N GLU A 326 -1.41 2.94 -20.84
CA GLU A 326 -1.47 4.30 -21.40
C GLU A 326 -0.19 4.70 -22.15
N ASN A 327 0.95 4.11 -21.77
CA ASN A 327 2.27 4.42 -22.31
C ASN A 327 2.81 3.38 -23.30
N GLY A 328 2.01 2.37 -23.65
CA GLY A 328 2.38 1.32 -24.61
C GLY A 328 3.36 0.27 -24.06
N VAL A 329 3.63 0.24 -22.75
CA VAL A 329 4.41 -0.81 -22.11
C VAL A 329 3.49 -1.98 -21.84
N MET A 330 3.69 -3.12 -22.50
CA MET A 330 2.79 -4.27 -22.35
C MET A 330 3.02 -5.00 -21.02
N PRO A 331 2.06 -5.01 -20.08
CA PRO A 331 2.13 -5.84 -18.90
C PRO A 331 1.81 -7.28 -19.28
N VAL A 332 2.83 -8.13 -19.32
CA VAL A 332 2.65 -9.57 -19.60
C VAL A 332 2.19 -10.31 -18.35
N ILE A 333 2.47 -9.76 -17.17
CA ILE A 333 2.02 -10.28 -15.88
C ILE A 333 1.49 -9.11 -15.04
N ALA A 334 0.27 -9.27 -14.52
CA ALA A 334 -0.26 -8.44 -13.45
C ALA A 334 -0.62 -9.35 -12.27
N ALA A 335 0.13 -9.25 -11.18
CA ALA A 335 0.09 -10.22 -10.08
C ALA A 335 -0.10 -9.56 -8.72
N THR A 336 -0.86 -10.19 -7.83
CA THR A 336 -0.92 -9.79 -6.41
C THR A 336 -0.93 -11.01 -5.49
N GLY A 337 -0.24 -10.92 -4.36
CA GLY A 337 -0.31 -11.96 -3.33
C GLY A 337 -1.62 -11.96 -2.54
N SER A 338 -2.42 -10.90 -2.63
CA SER A 338 -3.74 -10.83 -1.99
C SER A 338 -4.78 -11.64 -2.76
N ASN A 339 -5.78 -12.19 -2.06
CA ASN A 339 -6.92 -12.84 -2.71
C ASN A 339 -7.91 -11.76 -3.19
N CYS A 340 -7.72 -11.32 -4.44
CA CYS A 340 -8.45 -10.23 -5.06
C CYS A 340 -9.03 -10.68 -6.43
N PRO A 341 -10.15 -11.43 -6.44
CA PRO A 341 -10.73 -11.95 -7.68
C PRO A 341 -11.19 -10.84 -8.65
N GLN A 342 -11.56 -9.66 -8.12
CA GLN A 342 -11.95 -8.50 -8.91
C GLN A 342 -10.78 -7.86 -9.68
N LEU A 343 -9.52 -8.24 -9.40
CA LEU A 343 -8.35 -7.68 -10.08
C LEU A 343 -8.50 -7.81 -11.59
N LYS A 344 -8.93 -8.99 -12.08
CA LYS A 344 -9.14 -9.24 -13.51
C LYS A 344 -10.16 -8.29 -14.13
N GLU A 345 -11.29 -8.07 -13.46
CA GLU A 345 -12.36 -7.19 -13.95
C GLU A 345 -11.88 -5.73 -14.08
N LYS A 346 -10.96 -5.29 -13.20
CA LYS A 346 -10.47 -3.91 -13.16
C LYS A 346 -9.49 -3.52 -14.27
N ILE A 347 -8.77 -4.49 -14.85
CA ILE A 347 -7.66 -4.23 -15.80
C ILE A 347 -7.72 -5.02 -17.11
N ALA A 348 -8.59 -6.03 -17.23
CA ALA A 348 -8.63 -6.88 -18.42
C ALA A 348 -8.96 -6.09 -19.71
N THR A 349 -9.78 -5.04 -19.62
CA THR A 349 -10.17 -4.24 -20.79
C THR A 349 -8.96 -3.48 -21.35
N GLU A 350 -8.21 -2.80 -20.48
CA GLU A 350 -7.02 -2.03 -20.85
C GLU A 350 -5.91 -2.94 -21.38
N LEU A 351 -5.68 -4.08 -20.72
CA LEU A 351 -4.70 -5.07 -21.15
C LEU A 351 -5.05 -5.66 -22.52
N SER A 352 -6.29 -6.09 -22.73
CA SER A 352 -6.71 -6.67 -24.02
C SER A 352 -6.56 -5.68 -25.16
N LYS A 353 -6.97 -4.41 -24.94
CA LYS A 353 -6.82 -3.36 -25.96
C LYS A 353 -5.36 -3.12 -26.35
N LEU A 354 -4.46 -3.06 -25.37
CA LEU A 354 -3.04 -2.88 -25.67
C LEU A 354 -2.44 -4.13 -26.33
N ALA A 355 -2.82 -5.32 -25.86
CA ALA A 355 -2.37 -6.59 -26.42
C ALA A 355 -2.73 -6.70 -27.91
N ASP A 356 -3.95 -6.32 -28.29
CA ASP A 356 -4.41 -6.31 -29.68
C ASP A 356 -3.57 -5.35 -30.54
N VAL A 357 -3.30 -4.14 -30.02
CA VAL A 357 -2.49 -3.12 -30.72
C VAL A 357 -1.04 -3.58 -30.92
N LEU A 358 -0.48 -4.30 -29.94
CA LEU A 358 0.91 -4.77 -29.95
C LEU A 358 1.07 -6.20 -30.49
N PHE A 359 -0.01 -6.83 -30.95
CA PHE A 359 -0.03 -8.22 -31.42
C PHE A 359 0.57 -9.21 -30.41
N VAL A 360 0.15 -9.10 -29.13
CA VAL A 360 0.60 -9.96 -28.03
C VAL A 360 -0.52 -10.93 -27.67
N ASP A 361 -0.33 -12.21 -27.99
CA ASP A 361 -1.38 -13.23 -27.80
C ASP A 361 -1.52 -13.73 -26.36
N ASN A 362 -0.51 -13.52 -25.51
CA ASN A 362 -0.45 -14.12 -24.18
C ASN A 362 -0.02 -13.12 -23.11
N TYR A 363 -0.83 -13.05 -22.04
CA TYR A 363 -0.54 -12.37 -20.78
C TYR A 363 -1.37 -13.03 -19.67
N VAL A 364 -1.00 -12.82 -18.41
CA VAL A 364 -1.71 -13.40 -17.27
C VAL A 364 -2.03 -12.36 -16.21
N ILE A 365 -3.19 -12.54 -15.58
CA ILE A 365 -3.63 -11.77 -14.41
C ILE A 365 -3.78 -12.77 -13.26
N LEU A 366 -2.98 -12.60 -12.21
CA LEU A 366 -2.81 -13.56 -11.12
C LEU A 366 -3.15 -12.90 -9.78
N ASN A 367 -3.84 -13.63 -8.92
CA ASN A 367 -4.11 -13.23 -7.54
C ASN A 367 -3.85 -14.43 -6.61
N ASP A 368 -3.59 -14.15 -5.33
CA ASP A 368 -3.12 -15.15 -4.34
C ASP A 368 -1.88 -15.93 -4.81
N VAL A 369 -0.93 -15.23 -5.43
CA VAL A 369 0.24 -15.83 -6.08
C VAL A 369 1.54 -15.66 -5.28
N ASP A 370 2.52 -16.50 -5.56
CA ASP A 370 3.87 -16.45 -5.00
C ASP A 370 4.94 -16.11 -6.05
N PHE A 371 6.18 -15.89 -5.61
CA PHE A 371 7.25 -15.50 -6.53
C PHE A 371 7.78 -16.65 -7.39
N GLU A 372 7.57 -17.92 -7.02
CA GLU A 372 7.90 -19.04 -7.90
C GLU A 372 7.00 -19.03 -9.15
N THR A 373 5.69 -18.88 -8.96
CA THR A 373 4.75 -18.75 -10.08
C THR A 373 5.02 -17.50 -10.92
N ILE A 374 5.31 -16.35 -10.28
CA ILE A 374 5.67 -15.12 -11.00
C ILE A 374 6.95 -15.34 -11.81
N GLU A 375 7.95 -16.05 -11.27
CA GLU A 375 9.19 -16.38 -11.97
C GLU A 375 8.94 -17.26 -13.20
N GLU A 376 8.17 -18.34 -13.05
CA GLU A 376 7.83 -19.25 -14.15
C GLU A 376 7.12 -18.53 -15.29
N GLU A 377 6.11 -17.72 -14.94
CA GLU A 377 5.35 -16.94 -15.91
C GLU A 377 6.20 -15.83 -16.56
N ALA A 378 7.10 -15.20 -15.79
CA ALA A 378 7.99 -14.15 -16.31
C ALA A 378 8.90 -14.70 -17.41
N LEU A 379 9.41 -15.92 -17.24
CA LEU A 379 10.19 -16.61 -18.25
C LEU A 379 9.32 -17.05 -19.43
N ARG A 380 8.17 -17.67 -19.16
CA ARG A 380 7.26 -18.20 -20.18
C ARG A 380 6.74 -17.11 -21.11
N LEU A 381 6.41 -15.94 -20.57
CA LEU A 381 5.85 -14.81 -21.29
C LEU A 381 6.92 -13.81 -21.77
N GLY A 382 8.19 -14.07 -21.48
CA GLY A 382 9.31 -13.25 -21.95
C GLY A 382 9.35 -11.85 -21.36
N ALA A 383 9.02 -11.70 -20.07
CA ALA A 383 9.16 -10.44 -19.35
C ALA A 383 10.61 -9.93 -19.46
N LYS A 384 10.76 -8.63 -19.73
CA LYS A 384 12.04 -7.93 -19.92
C LYS A 384 12.39 -6.99 -18.79
N LEU A 385 11.43 -6.71 -17.92
CA LEU A 385 11.59 -5.90 -16.72
C LEU A 385 10.47 -6.22 -15.74
N MET A 386 10.68 -5.89 -14.48
CA MET A 386 9.74 -6.08 -13.39
C MET A 386 9.48 -4.76 -12.67
N LEU A 387 8.27 -4.63 -12.11
CA LEU A 387 7.84 -3.51 -11.30
C LEU A 387 7.16 -4.03 -10.05
N GLY A 388 7.68 -3.69 -8.87
CA GLY A 388 7.08 -4.12 -7.62
C GLY A 388 7.97 -3.89 -6.41
N ASN A 389 7.93 -4.84 -5.47
CA ASN A 389 8.66 -4.78 -4.21
C ASN A 389 10.02 -5.52 -4.27
N SER A 390 10.82 -5.41 -3.20
CA SER A 390 12.17 -6.00 -3.14
C SER A 390 12.22 -7.51 -3.25
N ASP A 391 11.12 -8.25 -3.09
CA ASP A 391 11.16 -9.72 -3.11
C ASP A 391 11.34 -10.29 -4.51
N GLY A 392 11.04 -9.51 -5.55
CA GLY A 392 11.42 -9.81 -6.92
C GLY A 392 12.94 -9.80 -7.19
N ARG A 393 13.77 -9.33 -6.23
CA ARG A 393 15.25 -9.29 -6.40
C ARG A 393 15.85 -10.63 -6.77
N ARG A 394 15.25 -11.73 -6.31
CA ARG A 394 15.73 -13.09 -6.62
C ARG A 394 15.57 -13.43 -8.10
N ILE A 395 14.47 -12.99 -8.71
CA ILE A 395 14.23 -13.14 -10.16
C ILE A 395 15.23 -12.25 -10.92
N GLU A 396 15.46 -11.02 -10.44
CA GLU A 396 16.44 -10.09 -11.02
C GLU A 396 17.86 -10.68 -11.01
N GLU A 397 18.31 -11.19 -9.86
CA GLU A 397 19.65 -11.78 -9.69
C GLU A 397 19.83 -13.07 -10.51
N LYS A 398 18.79 -13.91 -10.58
CA LYS A 398 18.85 -15.23 -11.23
C LYS A 398 18.77 -15.15 -12.75
N HIS A 399 17.91 -14.27 -13.28
CA HIS A 399 17.58 -14.23 -14.70
C HIS A 399 17.98 -12.93 -15.40
N GLY A 400 18.52 -11.95 -14.67
CA GLY A 400 18.93 -10.67 -15.23
C GLY A 400 17.75 -9.80 -15.68
N ILE A 401 16.52 -10.10 -15.23
CA ILE A 401 15.33 -9.29 -15.52
C ILE A 401 15.31 -8.11 -14.54
N PRO A 402 15.60 -6.86 -14.97
CA PRO A 402 15.75 -5.72 -14.06
C PRO A 402 14.46 -5.41 -13.29
N LEU A 403 14.59 -5.04 -12.02
CA LEU A 403 13.48 -4.73 -11.12
C LEU A 403 13.45 -3.25 -10.71
N ILE A 404 12.36 -2.58 -11.06
CA ILE A 404 12.01 -1.25 -10.58
C ILE A 404 11.25 -1.39 -9.26
N ARG A 405 11.81 -0.83 -8.19
CA ARG A 405 11.31 -0.97 -6.81
C ARG A 405 10.41 0.21 -6.46
N CYS A 406 9.11 -0.02 -6.36
CA CYS A 406 8.12 1.02 -6.05
C CYS A 406 6.90 0.54 -5.25
N ALA A 407 6.83 -0.76 -4.91
CA ALA A 407 5.81 -1.31 -4.03
C ALA A 407 6.39 -1.70 -2.66
N PHE A 408 5.53 -2.01 -1.69
CA PHE A 408 5.94 -2.40 -0.35
C PHE A 408 6.29 -3.90 -0.29
N PRO A 409 7.36 -4.31 0.42
CA PRO A 409 8.42 -3.49 1.00
C PRO A 409 9.60 -3.25 0.03
N ILE A 410 10.40 -2.25 0.34
CA ILE A 410 11.73 -2.02 -0.25
C ILE A 410 12.78 -2.18 0.84
N HIS A 411 13.54 -3.26 0.81
CA HIS A 411 14.53 -3.59 1.86
C HIS A 411 15.98 -3.61 1.38
N ASP A 412 16.21 -3.71 0.07
CA ASP A 412 17.54 -3.81 -0.52
C ASP A 412 17.99 -2.49 -1.18
N ARG A 413 17.22 -1.41 -0.98
CA ARG A 413 17.55 -0.04 -1.38
C ARG A 413 17.10 0.93 -0.28
N ILE A 414 17.69 2.12 -0.26
CA ILE A 414 17.31 3.20 0.66
C ILE A 414 16.24 4.08 0.02
N GLY A 415 15.26 4.51 0.82
CA GLY A 415 14.26 5.50 0.38
C GLY A 415 12.90 4.92 0.00
N GLY A 416 12.52 3.78 0.57
CA GLY A 416 11.17 3.22 0.37
C GLY A 416 10.06 4.21 0.74
N GLN A 417 10.29 4.99 1.79
CA GLN A 417 9.38 6.04 2.25
C GLN A 417 9.29 7.27 1.32
N ARG A 418 10.30 7.45 0.44
CA ARG A 418 10.40 8.55 -0.51
C ARG A 418 9.99 8.17 -1.94
N VAL A 419 9.56 6.93 -2.16
CA VAL A 419 8.98 6.51 -3.44
C VAL A 419 7.78 7.39 -3.77
N ARG A 420 7.71 7.92 -4.98
CA ARG A 420 6.70 8.88 -5.41
C ARG A 420 6.07 8.39 -6.71
N THR A 421 4.79 7.97 -6.67
CA THR A 421 4.10 7.31 -7.80
C THR A 421 2.80 7.97 -8.24
N LEU A 422 2.09 8.65 -7.34
CA LEU A 422 0.84 9.36 -7.62
C LEU A 422 0.98 10.59 -8.57
N GLY A 423 -0.12 11.15 -9.03
CA GLY A 423 -0.17 12.34 -9.87
C GLY A 423 0.69 12.32 -11.14
N TYR A 424 0.68 13.45 -11.85
CA TYR A 424 1.44 13.59 -13.09
C TYR A 424 2.96 13.48 -12.87
N GLU A 425 3.50 14.12 -11.84
CA GLU A 425 4.96 14.13 -11.61
C GLU A 425 5.48 12.79 -11.08
N GLY A 426 4.76 12.11 -10.18
CA GLY A 426 5.14 10.77 -9.73
C GLY A 426 5.00 9.74 -10.85
N SER A 427 3.95 9.86 -11.66
CA SER A 427 3.77 9.03 -12.86
C SER A 427 4.88 9.26 -13.88
N GLN A 428 5.33 10.51 -14.06
CA GLN A 428 6.46 10.85 -14.92
C GLN A 428 7.75 10.19 -14.42
N VAL A 429 8.06 10.30 -13.12
CA VAL A 429 9.26 9.67 -12.54
C VAL A 429 9.25 8.16 -12.75
N LEU A 430 8.11 7.52 -12.52
CA LEU A 430 7.97 6.09 -12.73
C LEU A 430 8.08 5.70 -14.21
N LEU A 431 7.44 6.47 -15.11
CA LEU A 431 7.52 6.27 -16.55
C LEU A 431 8.97 6.37 -17.04
N ASP A 432 9.70 7.41 -16.63
CA ASP A 432 11.10 7.61 -16.98
C ASP A 432 11.98 6.47 -16.47
N GLN A 433 11.72 5.95 -15.27
CA GLN A 433 12.41 4.76 -14.75
C GLN A 433 12.16 3.52 -15.61
N ILE A 434 10.91 3.30 -16.03
CA ILE A 434 10.53 2.21 -16.92
C ILE A 434 11.25 2.35 -18.27
N THR A 435 11.12 3.50 -18.92
CA THR A 435 11.75 3.78 -20.22
C THR A 435 13.27 3.63 -20.17
N ASN A 436 13.92 4.21 -19.16
CA ASN A 436 15.39 4.12 -19.03
C ASN A 436 15.86 2.69 -18.72
N THR A 437 15.06 1.89 -18.01
CA THR A 437 15.36 0.48 -17.79
C THR A 437 15.27 -0.32 -19.09
N ILE A 438 14.26 -0.04 -19.93
CA ILE A 438 14.14 -0.63 -21.27
C ILE A 438 15.35 -0.25 -22.14
N LEU A 439 15.70 1.04 -22.20
CA LEU A 439 16.85 1.53 -22.96
C LEU A 439 18.15 0.87 -22.55
N LYS A 440 18.41 0.77 -21.24
CA LYS A 440 19.59 0.10 -20.70
C LYS A 440 19.65 -1.38 -21.12
N ALA A 441 18.52 -2.08 -21.10
CA ALA A 441 18.46 -3.48 -21.54
C ALA A 441 18.79 -3.63 -23.03
N VAL A 442 18.28 -2.73 -23.88
CA VAL A 442 18.58 -2.72 -25.32
C VAL A 442 20.06 -2.45 -25.60
N GLU A 443 20.66 -1.45 -24.94
CA GLU A 443 22.08 -1.14 -25.11
C GLU A 443 23.00 -2.27 -24.65
N GLY A 444 22.66 -2.93 -23.53
CA GLY A 444 23.39 -4.09 -23.02
C GLY A 444 23.38 -5.25 -24.02
N GLY A 445 22.21 -5.58 -24.57
CA GLY A 445 22.05 -6.64 -25.57
C GLY A 445 22.79 -6.35 -26.87
N PHE A 446 22.83 -5.09 -27.32
CA PHE A 446 23.59 -4.71 -28.52
C PHE A 446 25.10 -4.92 -28.34
N ARG A 447 25.66 -4.54 -27.18
CA ARG A 447 27.09 -4.76 -26.87
C ARG A 447 27.44 -6.24 -26.81
N GLU A 448 26.61 -7.05 -26.15
CA GLU A 448 26.79 -8.51 -26.07
C GLU A 448 26.71 -9.15 -27.46
N THR A 449 25.72 -8.75 -28.27
CA THR A 449 25.54 -9.25 -29.64
C THR A 449 26.74 -8.90 -30.50
N LEU A 450 27.23 -7.65 -30.46
CA LEU A 450 28.44 -7.24 -31.17
C LEU A 450 29.66 -8.03 -30.70
N TYR A 451 29.85 -8.16 -29.39
CA TYR A 451 30.97 -8.94 -28.84
C TYR A 451 30.92 -10.39 -29.33
N ASN A 452 29.78 -11.05 -29.24
CA ASN A 452 29.63 -12.43 -29.69
C ASN A 452 29.84 -12.57 -31.20
N THR A 453 29.29 -11.65 -31.99
CA THR A 453 29.41 -11.66 -33.46
C THR A 453 30.85 -11.44 -33.94
N TYR A 454 31.59 -10.51 -33.32
CA TYR A 454 32.91 -10.10 -33.80
C TYR A 454 34.08 -10.80 -33.10
N TYR A 455 33.90 -11.29 -31.86
CA TYR A 455 34.98 -11.88 -31.07
C TYR A 455 34.82 -13.36 -30.74
N ASN A 456 33.60 -13.88 -30.49
CA ASN A 456 33.41 -15.29 -30.13
C ASN A 456 33.09 -16.19 -31.33
N GLU A 457 32.19 -15.78 -32.22
CA GLU A 457 31.82 -16.59 -33.41
C GLU A 457 32.68 -16.27 -34.64
N GLY A 458 33.40 -15.15 -34.62
CA GLY A 458 34.05 -14.56 -35.79
C GLY A 458 33.05 -14.04 -36.83
N PRO A 459 33.42 -13.08 -37.69
CA PRO A 459 32.50 -12.59 -38.73
C PRO A 459 32.13 -13.76 -39.66
N LYS A 460 30.86 -14.19 -39.63
CA LYS A 460 30.34 -15.16 -40.60
C LYS A 460 30.50 -14.54 -41.99
N SER A 461 31.45 -15.06 -42.77
CA SER A 461 31.67 -14.65 -44.15
C SER A 461 30.38 -14.87 -44.94
N LYS A 462 29.92 -13.82 -45.63
CA LYS A 462 28.74 -13.84 -46.50
C LYS A 462 28.83 -14.91 -47.58
#